data_AF-A0AAV5VS40-F1
#
_entry.id   AF-A0AAV5VS40-F1
#
_cell.length_a   1.000
_cell.length_b   1.000
_cell.length_c   1.000
_cell.angle_alpha   90.00
_cell.angle_beta   90.00
_cell.angle_gamma   90.00
#
_symmetry.space_group_name_H-M   'P 1'
#
loop_
_entity.id
_entity.type
_entity.pdbx_description
1 polymer ?
#
loop_
_entity_poly.entity_id
_entity_poly.type
_entity_poly.pdbx_seq_one_letter_code
_entity_poly.pdbx_strand_id
1 'polypeptide(L)' 'DSMKDHKIAGAILFELAMIGLACNLIVICFINSMPCLNNTFGRLTLSQAVVDSIHQSLMAFYSAPCIFYRSVY' A
#
# COMPACT_ATOMS: atom_id res chain seq x y z
N ASP A 1 -18.72 -13.09 -17.36
CA ASP A 1 -17.26 -13.18 -17.19
C ASP A 1 -16.59 -11.94 -16.64
N SER A 2 -16.62 -10.77 -17.29
CA SER A 2 -15.93 -9.55 -16.78
C SER A 2 -16.23 -9.15 -15.31
N MET A 3 -17.48 -9.34 -14.82
CA MET A 3 -17.84 -9.04 -13.42
C MET A 3 -17.09 -9.89 -12.39
N LYS A 4 -16.86 -11.17 -12.68
CA LYS A 4 -16.11 -12.06 -11.78
C LYS A 4 -14.64 -11.66 -11.75
N ASP A 5 -14.09 -11.30 -12.91
CA ASP A 5 -12.69 -10.88 -13.05
C ASP A 5 -12.42 -9.60 -12.26
N HIS A 6 -13.33 -8.62 -12.30
CA HIS A 6 -13.22 -7.40 -11.48
C HIS A 6 -13.24 -7.69 -9.97
N LYS A 7 -14.11 -8.60 -9.51
CA LYS A 7 -14.14 -9.00 -8.10
C LYS A 7 -12.84 -9.66 -7.66
N ILE A 8 -12.30 -10.56 -8.49
CA ILE A 8 -11.03 -11.23 -8.20
C ILE A 8 -9.89 -10.21 -8.20
N ALA A 9 -9.82 -9.33 -9.20
CA ALA A 9 -8.80 -8.29 -9.30
C ALA A 9 -8.85 -7.32 -8.10
N GLY A 10 -10.04 -6.86 -7.71
CA GLY A 10 -10.22 -6.00 -6.54
C GLY A 10 -9.79 -6.69 -5.24
N ALA A 11 -10.12 -7.97 -5.06
CA ALA A 11 -9.69 -8.74 -3.89
C ALA A 11 -8.17 -8.92 -3.83
N ILE A 12 -7.54 -9.29 -4.95
CA ILE A 12 -6.08 -9.42 -5.03
C ILE A 12 -5.39 -8.08 -4.76
N LEU A 13 -5.90 -6.99 -5.37
CA LEU A 13 -5.33 -5.66 -5.17
C LEU A 13 -5.44 -5.21 -3.71
N PHE A 14 -6.56 -5.48 -3.05
CA PHE A 14 -6.75 -5.17 -1.63
C PHE A 14 -5.72 -5.89 -0.76
N GLU A 15 -5.57 -7.21 -0.91
CA GLU A 15 -4.62 -8.01 -0.13
C GLU A 15 -3.17 -7.56 -0.34
N LEU A 16 -2.77 -7.38 -1.60
CA LEU A 16 -1.41 -6.90 -1.92
C LEU A 16 -1.15 -5.51 -1.36
N ALA A 17 -2.13 -4.60 -1.45
CA ALA A 17 -1.99 -3.25 -0.94
C ALA A 17 -1.93 -3.21 0.59
N MET A 18 -2.69 -4.06 1.28
CA MET A 18 -2.63 -4.19 2.74
C MET A 18 -1.28 -4.75 3.21
N ILE A 19 -0.72 -5.75 2.53
CA ILE A 19 0.63 -6.26 2.82
C ILE A 19 1.67 -5.16 2.59
N GLY A 20 1.59 -4.46 1.45
CA GLY A 20 2.48 -3.35 1.13
C GLY A 20 2.41 -2.22 2.15
N LEU A 21 1.21 -1.87 2.62
CA LEU A 21 1.00 -0.88 3.67
C LEU A 21 1.64 -1.31 4.99
N ALA A 22 1.41 -2.55 5.43
CA ALA A 22 1.99 -3.08 6.66
C ALA A 22 3.53 -3.06 6.62
N CYS A 23 4.13 -3.52 5.52
CA CYS A 23 5.59 -3.51 5.34
C CYS A 23 6.16 -2.09 5.41
N ASN A 24 5.55 -1.11 4.75
CA ASN A 24 6.04 0.27 4.77
C ASN A 24 5.88 0.93 6.14
N LEU A 25 4.79 0.66 6.87
CA LEU A 25 4.63 1.10 8.26
C LEU A 25 5.70 0.48 9.18
N ILE A 26 6.06 -0.79 8.98
CA ILE A 26 7.17 -1.43 9.71
C ILE A 26 8.49 -0.71 9.42
N VAL A 27 8.78 -0.37 8.15
CA VAL A 27 9.98 0.40 7.77
C VAL A 27 10.00 1.77 8.44
N ILE A 28 8.87 2.49 8.43
CA ILE A 28 8.74 3.78 9.11
C ILE A 28 9.06 3.63 10.60
N CYS A 29 8.45 2.66 11.29
CA CYS A 29 8.70 2.40 12.70
C CYS A 29 10.17 2.05 12.96
N PHE A 30 10.78 1.20 12.12
CA PHE A 30 12.16 0.75 12.26
C PHE A 30 13.15 1.91 12.11
N ILE A 31 13.01 2.75 11.08
CA ILE A 31 13.91 3.89 10.86
C ILE A 31 13.81 4.88 12.02
N ASN A 32 12.60 5.17 12.50
CA ASN A 32 12.40 6.09 13.63
C ASN A 32 12.95 5.53 14.96
N SER A 33 13.11 4.21 15.07
CA SER A 33 13.63 3.55 16.27
C SER A 33 15.16 3.40 16.29
N MET A 34 15.85 3.63 15.16
CA MET A 34 17.27 3.32 15.00
C MET A 34 18.11 4.59 14.83
N PRO A 35 18.86 5.03 15.86
CA PRO A 35 19.68 6.25 15.79
C PRO A 35 20.74 6.21 14.69
N CYS A 36 21.29 5.04 14.35
CA CYS A 36 22.27 4.89 13.28
C CYS A 36 21.71 5.19 11.88
N LEU A 37 20.39 5.20 11.71
CA LEU A 37 19.69 5.58 10.48
C LEU A 37 19.29 7.06 10.44
N ASN A 38 19.68 7.87 11.44
CA ASN A 38 19.52 9.33 11.38
C ASN A 38 20.59 9.99 10.48
N ASN A 39 20.66 9.51 9.25
CA ASN A 39 21.54 10.00 8.20
C ASN A 39 20.72 10.19 6.92
N THR A 40 21.35 10.71 5.86
CA THR A 40 20.65 11.00 4.60
C THR A 40 19.99 9.77 3.99
N PHE A 41 20.61 8.59 4.10
CA PHE A 41 20.03 7.35 3.59
C PHE A 41 18.75 6.98 4.34
N GLY A 42 18.77 6.94 5.67
CA GLY A 42 17.58 6.62 6.46
C GLY A 42 16.45 7.65 6.27
N ARG A 43 16.76 8.95 6.10
CA ARG A 43 15.76 9.97 5.76
C ARG A 43 15.14 9.77 4.38
N LEU A 44 15.93 9.36 3.38
CA LEU A 44 15.43 9.03 2.05
C LEU A 44 14.52 7.80 2.09
N THR A 45 14.96 6.73 2.74
CA THR A 45 14.16 5.51 2.90
C THR A 45 12.86 5.77 3.67
N LEU A 46 12.90 6.62 4.71
CA LEU A 46 11.70 7.04 5.43
C LEU A 46 10.72 7.77 4.51
N SER A 47 11.21 8.72 3.72
CA SER A 47 10.39 9.46 2.75
C SER A 47 9.74 8.52 1.74
N GLN A 48 10.51 7.56 1.21
CA GLN A 48 9.99 6.53 0.29
C GLN A 48 8.90 5.68 0.95
N ALA A 49 9.14 5.17 2.16
CA ALA A 49 8.18 4.34 2.87
C ALA A 49 6.88 5.11 3.23
N VAL A 50 6.97 6.40 3.53
CA VAL A 50 5.79 7.25 3.74
C VAL A 50 4.98 7.41 2.46
N VAL A 51 5.63 7.73 1.33
CA VAL A 51 4.95 7.87 0.04
C VAL A 51 4.31 6.55 -0.38
N ASP A 52 5.01 5.42 -0.23
CA ASP A 52 4.47 4.10 -0.53
C ASP A 52 3.31 3.74 0.40
N SER A 53 3.35 4.10 1.69
CA SER A 53 2.22 3.90 2.61
C SER A 53 0.98 4.66 2.16
N ILE A 54 1.13 5.91 1.71
CA ILE A 54 0.02 6.71 1.17
C ILE A 54 -0.52 6.05 -0.11
N HIS A 55 0.36 5.66 -1.02
CA HIS A 55 -0.03 4.99 -2.27
C HIS A 55 -0.78 3.69 -2.01
N GLN A 56 -0.27 2.83 -1.12
CA GLN A 56 -0.90 1.56 -0.76
C GLN A 56 -2.23 1.77 -0.04
N SER A 57 -2.35 2.82 0.79
CA SER A 57 -3.64 3.18 1.40
C SER A 57 -4.68 3.57 0.35
N LEU A 58 -4.30 4.36 -0.66
CA LEU A 58 -5.20 4.69 -1.77
C LEU A 58 -5.57 3.44 -2.58
N MET A 59 -4.62 2.54 -2.84
CA MET A 59 -4.91 1.31 -3.57
C MET A 59 -5.85 0.38 -2.79
N ALA A 60 -5.64 0.22 -1.48
CA ALA A 60 -6.46 -0.62 -0.63
C ALA A 60 -7.87 -0.05 -0.40
N PHE A 61 -7.98 1.24 -0.09
CA PHE A 61 -9.25 1.80 0.40
C PHE A 61 -10.05 2.60 -0.65
N TYR A 62 -9.44 2.92 -1.80
CA TYR A 62 -10.14 3.60 -2.89
C TYR A 62 -10.19 2.74 -4.15
N SER A 63 -9.03 2.36 -4.71
CA SER A 63 -8.98 1.66 -6.01
C SER A 63 -9.56 0.25 -5.94
N ALA A 64 -9.18 -0.55 -4.95
CA ALA A 64 -9.62 -1.94 -4.83
C ALA A 64 -11.15 -2.07 -4.66
N PRO A 65 -11.83 -1.29 -3.77
CA PRO A 65 -13.29 -1.30 -3.70
C PRO A 65 -13.94 -0.83 -5.00
N CYS A 66 -13.43 0.23 -5.63
CA CYS A 66 -13.97 0.71 -6.92
C CYS A 66 -13.92 -0.37 -8.00
N ILE A 67 -12.83 -1.14 -8.05
CA ILE A 67 -12.67 -2.26 -8.98
C ILE A 67 -13.60 -3.41 -8.59
N PHE A 68 -13.64 -3.79 -7.31
CA PHE A 68 -14.44 -4.92 -6.82
C PHE A 68 -15.94 -4.75 -7.08
N TYR A 69 -16.46 -3.54 -6.87
CA TYR A 69 -17.88 -3.20 -7.04
C TYR A 69 -18.23 -2.70 -8.44
N ARG A 70 -17.28 -2.72 -9.39
CA ARG A 70 -17.53 -2.25 -10.76
C ARG A 70 -18.53 -3.17 -11.47
N SER A 71 -19.78 -2.72 -11.56
CA SER A 71 -20.80 -3.35 -12.41
C SER A 71 -20.68 -2.82 -13.83
N VAL A 72 -20.55 -3.74 -14.79
CA VAL A 72 -20.76 -3.44 -16.21
C VAL A 72 -22.28 -3.36 -16.42
N TYR A 73 -22.80 -2.16 -16.71
CA TYR A 73 -24.16 -1.99 -17.23
C TYR A 73 -24.22 -2.46 -18.68
#